data_AF-A0A920QAM2-F1
#
_entry.id   AF-A0A920QAM2-F1
#
_cell.length_a   1.000
_cell.length_b   1.000
_cell.length_c   1.000
_cell.angle_alpha   90.00
_cell.angle_beta   90.00
_cell.angle_gamma   90.00
#
_symmetry.space_group_name_H-M   'P 1'
#
loop_
_entity.id
_entity.type
_entity.pdbx_description
1 polymer ?
#
loop_
_entity_poly.entity_id
_entity_poly.type
_entity_poly.pdbx_seq_one_letter_code
_entity_poly.pdbx_strand_id
1 'polypeptide(L)'
;MEIKTGDLQERIQGLQTQLDLTAEKLLAHRVSFTEATEKQKNLMETTARLQRECEETSQRQEQLDSAIAEDNLKIENSQKRILDIDQSFEGMLEDRTNIRLELDEGILLHEQKNEEQTALIQKIQERQSLLDNTVNKAHQQSLRLTEFRIQREKFEEQLREITEQDPEAILAEFDVEATDHNKMGQELRSLKSRLNAMGAVNLAAPEEYEALQERINFLQTQSEDLQKAMEDLKATIKDINIESRRRFKEMFDKVNENFQSVLAPYLREVKLNFY
;
A
#
# COMPACT_ATOMS: atom_id res chain seq x y z
N MET A 1 -57.43 66.44 161.30
CA MET A 1 -57.70 65.44 160.24
C MET A 1 -57.20 65.89 158.87
N GLU A 2 -56.95 67.17 158.63
CA GLU A 2 -56.49 67.70 157.32
C GLU A 2 -55.02 67.43 156.97
N ILE A 3 -54.13 67.25 157.96
CA ILE A 3 -52.69 67.04 157.72
C ILE A 3 -52.42 65.64 157.10
N LYS A 4 -53.20 64.61 157.47
CA LYS A 4 -53.07 63.26 156.89
C LYS A 4 -53.60 63.17 155.44
N THR A 5 -54.55 64.04 155.06
CA THR A 5 -55.09 64.10 153.70
C THR A 5 -54.16 64.81 152.72
N GLY A 6 -53.39 65.82 153.18
CA GLY A 6 -52.37 66.49 152.36
C GLY A 6 -51.16 65.59 152.06
N ASP A 7 -50.67 64.87 153.07
CA ASP A 7 -49.59 63.87 152.92
C ASP A 7 -49.98 62.74 151.95
N LEU A 8 -51.25 62.31 151.99
CA LEU A 8 -51.80 61.33 151.04
C LEU A 8 -51.95 61.90 149.63
N GLN A 9 -52.33 63.17 149.47
CA GLN A 9 -52.42 63.84 148.17
C GLN A 9 -51.03 64.06 147.53
N GLU A 10 -50.02 64.47 148.29
CA GLU A 10 -48.64 64.56 147.80
C GLU A 10 -48.09 63.18 147.41
N ARG A 11 -48.40 62.12 148.17
CA ARG A 11 -48.02 60.75 147.82
C ARG A 11 -48.72 60.28 146.55
N ILE A 12 -50.00 60.58 146.37
CA ILE A 12 -50.77 60.25 145.15
C ILE A 12 -50.22 61.03 143.95
N GLN A 13 -49.89 62.32 144.10
CA GLN A 13 -49.35 63.13 143.02
C GLN A 13 -47.92 62.73 142.65
N GLY A 14 -47.10 62.31 143.63
CA GLY A 14 -45.79 61.69 143.42
C GLY A 14 -45.88 60.33 142.72
N LEU A 15 -46.87 59.51 143.09
CA LEU A 15 -47.14 58.24 142.40
C LEU A 15 -47.71 58.44 140.99
N GLN A 16 -48.53 59.47 140.75
CA GLN A 16 -49.04 59.83 139.43
C GLN A 16 -47.92 60.33 138.51
N THR A 17 -47.05 61.21 139.00
CA THR A 17 -45.88 61.65 138.22
C THR A 17 -44.91 60.51 137.95
N GLN A 18 -44.70 59.60 138.90
CA GLN A 18 -43.95 58.37 138.66
C GLN A 18 -44.64 57.47 137.62
N LEU A 19 -45.97 57.32 137.69
CA LEU A 19 -46.75 56.55 136.73
C LEU A 19 -46.62 57.15 135.32
N ASP A 20 -46.76 58.46 135.17
CA ASP A 20 -46.64 59.17 133.89
C ASP A 20 -45.21 59.05 133.32
N LEU A 21 -44.18 59.22 134.15
CA LEU A 21 -42.79 58.98 133.76
C LEU A 21 -42.54 57.53 133.34
N THR A 22 -43.14 56.56 134.02
CA THR A 22 -43.03 55.15 133.63
C THR A 22 -43.80 54.84 132.35
N ALA A 23 -44.96 55.47 132.14
CA ALA A 23 -45.77 55.32 130.94
C ALA A 23 -45.08 55.94 129.72
N GLU A 24 -44.45 57.10 129.87
CA GLU A 24 -43.66 57.76 128.83
C GLU A 24 -42.43 56.92 128.45
N LYS A 25 -41.70 56.40 129.45
CA LYS A 25 -40.60 55.45 129.23
C LYS A 25 -41.07 54.16 128.54
N LEU A 26 -42.24 53.63 128.93
CA LEU A 26 -42.83 52.44 128.30
C LEU A 26 -43.21 52.71 126.84
N LEU A 27 -43.77 53.87 126.53
CA LEU A 27 -44.08 54.29 125.16
C LEU A 27 -42.81 54.44 124.32
N ALA A 28 -41.76 55.08 124.84
CA ALA A 28 -40.47 55.18 124.17
C ALA A 28 -39.83 53.80 123.92
N HIS A 29 -39.90 52.90 124.89
CA HIS A 29 -39.46 51.51 124.71
C HIS A 29 -40.32 50.74 123.70
N ARG A 30 -41.64 51.00 123.64
CA ARG A 30 -42.53 50.37 122.66
C ARG A 30 -42.26 50.86 121.23
N VAL A 31 -42.05 52.16 121.04
CA VAL A 31 -41.70 52.75 119.74
C VAL A 31 -40.35 52.21 119.25
N SER A 32 -39.32 52.25 120.10
CA SER A 32 -38.01 51.68 119.76
C SER A 32 -38.06 50.18 119.51
N PHE A 33 -38.91 49.43 120.23
CA PHE A 33 -39.16 48.02 119.94
C PHE A 33 -39.81 47.83 118.56
N THR A 34 -40.83 48.61 118.20
CA THR A 34 -41.46 48.53 116.86
C THR A 34 -40.49 48.88 115.73
N GLU A 35 -39.66 49.90 115.91
CA GLU A 35 -38.60 50.25 114.94
C GLU A 35 -37.56 49.15 114.82
N ALA A 36 -37.15 48.54 115.94
CA ALA A 36 -36.22 47.42 115.93
C ALA A 36 -36.82 46.19 115.24
N THR A 37 -38.11 45.89 115.46
CA THR A 37 -38.79 44.77 114.80
C THR A 37 -38.97 44.99 113.31
N GLU A 38 -39.27 46.22 112.86
CA GLU A 38 -39.35 46.55 111.43
C GLU A 38 -37.96 46.47 110.77
N LYS A 39 -36.92 46.97 111.44
CA LYS A 39 -35.53 46.81 110.97
C LYS A 39 -35.13 45.33 110.89
N GLN A 40 -35.48 44.53 111.90
CA GLN A 40 -35.23 43.09 111.91
C GLN A 40 -35.93 42.41 110.74
N LYS A 41 -37.21 42.72 110.50
CA LYS A 41 -37.99 42.16 109.38
C LYS A 41 -37.36 42.51 108.04
N ASN A 42 -37.01 43.78 107.82
CA ASN A 42 -36.35 44.22 106.59
C ASN A 42 -35.00 43.52 106.39
N LEU A 43 -34.20 43.36 107.44
CA LEU A 43 -32.94 42.62 107.38
C LEU A 43 -33.14 41.13 107.07
N MET A 44 -34.20 40.50 107.59
CA MET A 44 -34.54 39.12 107.27
C MET A 44 -34.94 38.97 105.80
N GLU A 45 -35.75 39.90 105.27
CA GLU A 45 -36.15 39.90 103.86
C GLU A 45 -34.95 40.13 102.92
N THR A 46 -34.05 41.06 103.25
CA THR A 46 -32.83 41.28 102.45
C THR A 46 -31.87 40.10 102.52
N THR A 47 -31.72 39.47 103.68
CA THR A 47 -30.89 38.26 103.84
C THR A 47 -31.45 37.12 103.00
N ALA A 48 -32.77 36.90 103.02
CA ALA A 48 -33.42 35.87 102.21
C ALA A 48 -33.27 36.14 100.71
N ARG A 49 -33.35 37.40 100.27
CA ARG A 49 -33.11 37.78 98.87
C ARG A 49 -31.66 37.51 98.45
N LEU A 50 -30.69 37.96 99.25
CA LEU A 50 -29.27 37.74 98.98
C LEU A 50 -28.92 36.25 98.96
N GLN A 51 -29.53 35.44 99.83
CA GLN A 51 -29.34 33.97 99.80
C GLN A 51 -29.80 33.37 98.48
N ARG A 52 -30.98 33.76 97.97
CA ARG A 52 -31.46 33.31 96.65
C ARG A 52 -30.54 33.75 95.52
N GLU A 53 -30.09 35.00 95.52
CA GLU A 53 -29.15 35.52 94.52
C GLU A 53 -27.80 34.76 94.56
N CYS A 54 -27.31 34.40 95.75
CA CYS A 54 -26.12 33.57 95.91
C CYS A 54 -26.34 32.14 95.37
N GLU A 55 -27.49 31.53 95.64
CA GLU A 55 -27.83 30.20 95.13
C GLU A 55 -27.92 30.19 93.60
N GLU A 56 -28.62 31.16 93.00
CA GLU A 56 -28.74 31.31 91.54
C GLU A 56 -27.36 31.54 90.89
N THR A 57 -26.53 32.39 91.49
CA THR A 57 -25.18 32.66 90.99
C THR A 57 -24.30 31.41 91.09
N SER A 58 -24.41 30.65 92.19
CA SER A 58 -23.67 29.40 92.38
C SER A 58 -24.06 28.34 91.34
N GLN A 59 -25.36 28.19 91.05
CA GLN A 59 -25.83 27.26 90.01
C GLN A 59 -25.33 27.69 88.62
N ARG A 60 -25.35 29.00 88.33
CA ARG A 60 -24.83 29.52 87.06
C ARG A 60 -23.32 29.30 86.94
N GLN A 61 -22.57 29.44 88.03
CA GLN A 61 -21.14 29.16 88.06
C GLN A 61 -20.87 27.67 87.75
N GLU A 62 -21.61 26.76 88.37
CA GLU A 62 -21.47 25.31 88.12
C GLU A 62 -21.80 24.94 86.66
N GLN A 63 -22.84 25.55 86.07
CA GLN A 63 -23.17 25.37 84.66
C GLN A 63 -22.06 25.88 83.72
N LEU A 64 -21.49 27.05 84.03
CA LEU A 64 -20.39 27.61 83.25
C LEU A 64 -19.12 26.75 83.37
N ASP A 65 -18.81 26.25 84.57
CA ASP A 65 -17.66 25.38 84.79
C ASP A 65 -17.81 24.06 84.01
N SER A 66 -19.01 23.49 83.98
CA SER A 66 -19.31 22.30 83.16
C SER A 66 -19.17 22.59 81.65
N ALA A 67 -19.65 23.75 81.19
CA ALA A 67 -19.53 24.14 79.78
C ALA A 67 -18.06 24.35 79.36
N ILE A 68 -17.27 25.00 80.22
CA ILE A 68 -15.83 25.19 80.02
C ILE A 68 -15.11 23.84 79.95
N ALA A 69 -15.46 22.89 80.82
CA ALA A 69 -14.87 21.55 80.79
C ALA A 69 -15.19 20.81 79.48
N GLU A 70 -16.43 20.91 78.98
CA GLU A 70 -16.83 20.30 77.71
C GLU A 70 -16.11 20.93 76.52
N ASP A 71 -16.01 22.25 76.48
CA ASP A 71 -15.33 22.97 75.40
C ASP A 71 -13.81 22.73 75.41
N ASN A 72 -13.19 22.62 76.58
CA ASN A 72 -11.77 22.22 76.68
C ASN A 72 -11.54 20.82 76.09
N LEU A 73 -12.45 19.88 76.34
CA LEU A 73 -12.38 18.53 75.77
C LEU A 73 -12.57 18.55 74.24
N LYS A 74 -13.46 19.41 73.73
CA LYS A 74 -13.62 19.62 72.27
C LYS A 74 -12.37 20.22 71.64
N ILE A 75 -11.73 21.18 72.31
CA ILE A 75 -10.48 21.79 71.85
C ILE A 75 -9.37 20.74 71.80
N GLU A 76 -9.19 19.95 72.85
CA GLU A 76 -8.17 18.89 72.89
C GLU A 76 -8.38 17.86 71.76
N ASN A 77 -9.63 17.42 71.55
CA ASN A 77 -9.94 16.49 70.46
C ASN A 77 -9.70 17.11 69.07
N SER A 78 -10.00 18.41 68.91
CA SER A 78 -9.73 19.12 67.66
C SER A 78 -8.24 19.26 67.40
N GLN A 79 -7.44 19.53 68.43
CA GLN A 79 -5.98 19.58 68.34
C GLN A 79 -5.37 18.23 67.95
N LYS A 80 -5.85 17.12 68.55
CA LYS A 80 -5.42 15.77 68.15
C LYS A 80 -5.74 15.49 66.69
N ARG A 81 -6.95 15.83 66.24
CA ARG A 81 -7.35 15.66 64.83
C ARG A 81 -6.51 16.49 63.87
N ILE A 82 -6.14 17.72 64.24
CA ILE A 82 -5.26 18.56 63.43
C ILE A 82 -3.89 17.90 63.29
N LEU A 83 -3.32 17.40 64.40
CA LEU A 83 -2.04 16.72 64.39
C LEU A 83 -2.05 15.46 63.49
N ASP A 84 -3.11 14.65 63.59
CA ASP A 84 -3.27 13.45 62.76
C ASP A 84 -3.36 13.82 61.26
N ILE A 85 -4.08 14.89 60.93
CA ILE A 85 -4.20 15.39 59.55
C ILE A 85 -2.84 15.87 59.05
N ASP A 86 -2.13 16.68 59.84
CA ASP A 86 -0.81 17.22 59.46
C ASP A 86 0.19 16.09 59.19
N GLN A 87 0.23 15.06 60.04
CA GLN A 87 1.07 13.88 59.82
C GLN A 87 0.69 13.12 58.56
N SER A 88 -0.60 12.91 58.32
CA SER A 88 -1.06 12.23 57.10
C SER A 88 -0.73 13.02 55.83
N PHE A 89 -0.82 14.35 55.90
CA PHE A 89 -0.52 15.24 54.79
C PHE A 89 0.97 15.25 54.47
N GLU A 90 1.84 15.24 55.49
CA GLU A 90 3.28 15.12 55.31
C GLU A 90 3.66 13.79 54.61
N GLY A 91 3.07 12.67 55.05
CA GLY A 91 3.25 11.38 54.36
C GLY A 91 2.77 11.39 52.90
N MET A 92 1.62 12.00 52.62
CA MET A 92 1.13 12.15 51.24
C MET A 92 2.05 13.02 50.37
N LEU A 93 2.68 14.04 50.94
CA LEU A 93 3.65 14.86 50.21
C LEU A 93 4.91 14.06 49.86
N GLU A 94 5.39 13.23 50.77
CA GLU A 94 6.54 12.34 50.56
C GLU A 94 6.23 11.30 49.46
N ASP A 95 5.07 10.63 49.55
CA ASP A 95 4.61 9.69 48.53
C ASP A 95 4.50 10.34 47.15
N ARG A 96 3.93 11.55 47.10
CA ARG A 96 3.84 12.32 45.85
C ARG A 96 5.23 12.64 45.28
N THR A 97 6.20 12.97 46.13
CA THR A 97 7.57 13.21 45.67
C THR A 97 8.24 11.95 45.15
N ASN A 98 8.03 10.80 45.79
CA ASN A 98 8.57 9.52 45.35
C ASN A 98 7.98 9.10 44.01
N ILE A 99 6.65 9.15 43.86
CA ILE A 99 5.95 8.85 42.61
C ILE A 99 6.43 9.78 41.48
N ARG A 100 6.67 11.06 41.78
CA ARG A 100 7.20 12.01 40.79
C ARG A 100 8.60 11.62 40.32
N LEU A 101 9.49 11.22 41.24
CA LEU A 101 10.85 10.77 40.89
C LEU A 101 10.82 9.51 40.03
N GLU A 102 9.98 8.52 40.39
CA GLU A 102 9.79 7.30 39.60
C GLU A 102 9.24 7.61 38.20
N LEU A 103 8.31 8.57 38.09
CA LEU A 103 7.76 9.00 36.81
C LEU A 103 8.83 9.68 35.94
N ASP A 104 9.61 10.60 36.51
CA ASP A 104 10.69 11.30 35.80
C ASP A 104 11.76 10.31 35.31
N GLU A 105 12.11 9.30 36.12
CA GLU A 105 13.03 8.22 35.72
C GLU A 105 12.42 7.35 34.59
N GLY A 106 11.13 7.00 34.70
CA GLY A 106 10.41 6.24 33.69
C GLY A 106 10.33 6.98 32.34
N ILE A 107 10.12 8.29 32.37
CA ILE A 107 10.13 9.14 31.16
C ILE A 107 11.50 9.12 30.51
N LEU A 108 12.58 9.33 31.27
CA LEU A 108 13.94 9.33 30.75
C LEU A 108 14.31 7.98 30.10
N LEU A 109 13.95 6.87 30.76
CA LEU A 109 14.18 5.53 30.21
C LEU A 109 13.39 5.31 28.92
N HIS A 110 12.15 5.77 28.85
CA HIS A 110 11.31 5.66 27.66
C HIS A 110 11.86 6.50 26.50
N GLU A 111 12.36 7.70 26.76
CA GLU A 111 13.04 8.54 25.76
C GLU A 111 14.28 7.83 25.20
N GLN A 112 15.14 7.28 26.06
CA GLN A 112 16.31 6.50 25.63
C GLN A 112 15.92 5.30 24.76
N LYS A 113 14.89 4.55 25.17
CA LYS A 113 14.40 3.39 24.40
C LYS A 113 13.82 3.79 23.04
N ASN A 114 13.13 4.93 22.96
CA ASN A 114 12.62 5.46 21.70
C ASN A 114 13.73 5.89 20.74
N GLU A 115 14.80 6.50 21.24
CA GLU A 115 15.98 6.86 20.45
C GLU A 115 16.66 5.60 19.90
N GLU A 116 16.89 4.59 20.74
CA GLU A 116 17.43 3.28 20.34
C GLU A 116 16.56 2.62 19.25
N GLN A 117 15.24 2.64 19.43
CA GLN A 117 14.29 2.05 18.48
C GLN A 117 14.33 2.78 17.14
N THR A 118 14.39 4.11 17.14
CA THR A 118 14.45 4.92 15.92
C THR A 118 15.75 4.66 15.16
N ALA A 119 16.88 4.58 15.87
CA ALA A 119 18.17 4.21 15.29
C ALA A 119 18.16 2.79 14.68
N LEU A 120 17.47 1.84 15.32
CA LEU A 120 17.34 0.48 14.80
C LEU A 120 16.46 0.43 13.53
N ILE A 121 15.36 1.18 13.50
CA ILE A 121 14.49 1.29 12.32
C ILE A 121 15.28 1.85 11.13
N GLN A 122 16.08 2.89 11.32
CA GLN A 122 16.94 3.45 10.28
C GLN A 122 17.92 2.39 9.74
N LYS A 123 18.61 1.65 10.62
CA LYS A 123 19.51 0.56 10.21
C LYS A 123 18.80 -0.55 9.44
N ILE A 124 17.56 -0.88 9.80
CA ILE A 124 16.76 -1.87 9.07
C ILE A 124 16.41 -1.36 7.66
N GLN A 125 15.99 -0.10 7.53
CA GLN A 125 15.68 0.52 6.24
C GLN A 125 16.91 0.56 5.33
N GLU A 126 18.07 0.93 5.86
CA GLU A 126 19.34 0.90 5.12
C GLU A 126 19.68 -0.51 4.63
N ARG A 127 19.56 -1.52 5.51
CA ARG A 127 19.81 -2.92 5.14
C ARG A 127 18.82 -3.44 4.11
N GLN A 128 17.54 -3.07 4.20
CA GLN A 128 16.53 -3.42 3.21
C GLN A 128 16.85 -2.81 1.84
N SER A 129 17.21 -1.53 1.80
CA SER A 129 17.63 -0.88 0.55
C SER A 129 18.86 -1.55 -0.07
N LEU A 130 19.86 -1.91 0.74
CA LEU A 130 21.03 -2.64 0.28
C LEU A 130 20.65 -4.03 -0.27
N LEU A 131 19.78 -4.75 0.45
CA LEU A 131 19.28 -6.06 0.02
C LEU A 131 18.56 -5.95 -1.33
N ASP A 132 17.61 -5.03 -1.47
CA ASP A 132 16.86 -4.81 -2.72
C ASP A 132 17.80 -4.50 -3.89
N ASN A 133 18.81 -3.66 -3.65
CA ASN A 133 19.83 -3.37 -4.66
C ASN A 133 20.65 -4.61 -5.05
N THR A 134 21.03 -5.45 -4.10
CA THR A 134 21.77 -6.70 -4.40
C THR A 134 20.91 -7.73 -5.13
N VAL A 135 19.65 -7.88 -4.73
CA VAL A 135 18.68 -8.78 -5.39
C VAL A 135 18.44 -8.32 -6.83
N ASN A 136 18.25 -7.02 -7.06
CA ASN A 136 18.09 -6.47 -8.40
C ASN A 136 19.31 -6.72 -9.29
N LYS A 137 20.53 -6.53 -8.76
CA LYS A 137 21.78 -6.83 -9.49
C LYS A 137 21.90 -8.31 -9.83
N ALA A 138 21.60 -9.20 -8.88
CA ALA A 138 21.63 -10.64 -9.11
C ALA A 138 20.60 -11.06 -10.16
N HIS A 139 19.39 -10.48 -10.12
CA HIS A 139 18.36 -10.73 -11.10
C HIS A 139 18.79 -10.28 -12.52
N GLN A 140 19.37 -9.07 -12.65
CA GLN A 140 19.91 -8.59 -13.92
C GLN A 140 21.01 -9.51 -14.48
N GLN A 141 21.90 -10.02 -13.62
CA GLN A 141 22.93 -10.97 -14.04
C GLN A 141 22.32 -12.30 -14.50
N SER A 142 21.28 -12.79 -13.82
CA SER A 142 20.55 -14.01 -14.20
C SER A 142 19.87 -13.86 -15.57
N LEU A 143 19.24 -12.70 -15.84
CA LEU A 143 18.66 -12.41 -17.15
C LEU A 143 19.74 -12.40 -18.25
N ARG A 144 20.87 -11.73 -18.03
CA ARG A 144 21.99 -11.75 -18.99
C ARG A 144 22.55 -13.15 -19.24
N LEU A 145 22.68 -13.97 -18.21
CA LEU A 145 23.11 -15.37 -18.37
C LEU A 145 22.12 -16.15 -19.22
N THR A 146 20.82 -15.92 -19.02
CA THR A 146 19.76 -16.56 -19.81
C THR A 146 19.80 -16.10 -21.27
N GLU A 147 19.98 -14.79 -21.51
CA GLU A 147 20.16 -14.23 -22.85
C GLU A 147 21.37 -14.84 -23.56
N PHE A 148 22.53 -14.89 -22.89
CA PHE A 148 23.74 -15.49 -23.45
C PHE A 148 23.56 -16.99 -23.73
N ARG A 149 22.83 -17.71 -22.87
CA ARG A 149 22.53 -19.13 -23.10
C ARG A 149 21.68 -19.33 -24.36
N ILE A 150 20.62 -18.54 -24.53
CA ILE A 150 19.77 -18.59 -25.72
C ILE A 150 20.56 -18.22 -26.99
N GLN A 151 21.40 -17.19 -26.91
CA GLN A 151 22.27 -16.81 -28.03
C GLN A 151 23.25 -17.93 -28.39
N ARG A 152 23.86 -18.57 -27.38
CA ARG A 152 24.76 -19.69 -27.58
C ARG A 152 24.06 -20.86 -28.27
N GLU A 153 22.90 -21.27 -27.76
CA GLU A 153 22.10 -22.36 -28.34
C GLU A 153 21.72 -22.07 -29.80
N LYS A 154 21.32 -20.83 -30.10
CA LYS A 154 21.05 -20.41 -31.48
C LYS A 154 22.28 -20.53 -32.38
N PHE A 155 23.46 -20.13 -31.92
CA PHE A 155 24.69 -20.26 -32.70
C PHE A 155 25.13 -21.72 -32.86
N GLU A 156 24.97 -22.54 -31.82
CA GLU A 156 25.21 -23.98 -31.86
C GLU A 156 24.32 -24.67 -32.91
N GLU A 157 23.02 -24.32 -32.95
CA GLU A 157 22.07 -24.81 -33.95
C GLU A 157 22.46 -24.38 -35.38
N GLN A 158 22.80 -23.10 -35.58
CA GLN A 158 23.27 -22.60 -36.88
C GLN A 158 24.56 -23.29 -37.35
N LEU A 159 25.50 -23.54 -36.45
CA LEU A 159 26.74 -24.27 -36.77
C LEU A 159 26.44 -25.70 -37.20
N ARG A 160 25.55 -26.38 -36.47
CA ARG A 160 25.15 -27.76 -36.78
C ARG A 160 24.43 -27.84 -38.12
N GLU A 161 23.57 -26.88 -38.46
CA GLU A 161 22.91 -26.80 -39.77
C GLU A 161 23.89 -26.62 -40.93
N ILE A 162 24.95 -25.82 -40.75
CA ILE A 162 25.90 -25.50 -41.83
C ILE A 162 26.95 -26.61 -42.02
N THR A 163 27.41 -27.22 -40.92
CA THR A 163 28.57 -28.11 -40.92
C THR A 163 28.22 -29.59 -40.73
N GLU A 164 26.99 -29.89 -40.32
CA GLU A 164 26.54 -31.23 -39.87
C GLU A 164 27.40 -31.82 -38.74
N GLN A 165 28.21 -30.99 -38.08
CA GLN A 165 29.11 -31.37 -37.00
C GLN A 165 28.64 -30.79 -35.67
N ASP A 166 29.09 -31.41 -34.59
CA ASP A 166 28.84 -30.89 -33.25
C ASP A 166 29.76 -29.70 -32.96
N PRO A 167 29.26 -28.57 -32.42
CA PRO A 167 30.07 -27.38 -32.19
C PRO A 167 31.33 -27.62 -31.34
N GLU A 168 31.25 -28.57 -30.39
CA GLU A 168 32.36 -28.95 -29.52
C GLU A 168 33.50 -29.64 -30.30
N ALA A 169 33.17 -30.45 -31.32
CA ALA A 169 34.17 -31.08 -32.19
C ALA A 169 34.89 -30.03 -33.06
N ILE A 170 34.14 -29.04 -33.56
CA ILE A 170 34.70 -27.94 -34.36
C ILE A 170 35.66 -27.11 -33.50
N LEU A 171 35.26 -26.74 -32.28
CA LEU A 171 36.10 -25.98 -31.34
C LEU A 171 37.37 -26.74 -30.92
N ALA A 172 37.35 -28.07 -30.91
CA ALA A 172 38.52 -28.88 -30.59
C ALA A 172 39.57 -28.89 -31.72
N GLU A 173 39.14 -28.76 -32.98
CA GLU A 173 40.02 -28.68 -34.14
C GLU A 173 40.41 -27.23 -34.50
N PHE A 174 39.64 -26.26 -34.04
CA PHE A 174 39.78 -24.85 -34.41
C PHE A 174 40.43 -24.04 -33.29
N ASP A 175 41.66 -23.56 -33.51
CA ASP A 175 42.33 -22.66 -32.59
C ASP A 175 41.78 -21.23 -32.73
N VAL A 176 40.82 -20.91 -31.87
CA VAL A 176 40.11 -19.63 -31.89
C VAL A 176 41.05 -18.44 -31.61
N GLU A 177 42.11 -18.63 -30.80
CA GLU A 177 43.02 -17.54 -30.39
C GLU A 177 44.11 -17.25 -31.42
N ALA A 178 44.63 -18.28 -32.10
CA ALA A 178 45.63 -18.11 -33.15
C ALA A 178 45.05 -17.60 -34.48
N THR A 179 43.72 -17.58 -34.62
CA THR A 179 43.03 -17.26 -35.86
C THR A 179 42.83 -15.76 -36.06
N ASP A 180 43.30 -15.22 -37.20
CA ASP A 180 43.13 -13.82 -37.55
C ASP A 180 41.68 -13.53 -38.02
N HIS A 181 40.82 -13.19 -37.07
CA HIS A 181 39.40 -12.90 -37.31
C HIS A 181 39.18 -11.79 -38.34
N ASN A 182 40.11 -10.84 -38.47
CA ASN A 182 39.98 -9.77 -39.46
C ASN A 182 40.13 -10.31 -40.88
N LYS A 183 41.09 -11.21 -41.12
CA LYS A 183 41.26 -11.88 -42.41
C LYS A 183 40.07 -12.76 -42.76
N MET A 184 39.60 -13.60 -41.83
CA MET A 184 38.38 -14.40 -42.04
C MET A 184 37.17 -13.52 -42.36
N GLY A 185 37.01 -12.39 -41.68
CA GLY A 185 35.93 -11.45 -41.96
C GLY A 185 36.02 -10.84 -43.36
N GLN A 186 37.23 -10.58 -43.87
CA GLN A 186 37.45 -10.10 -45.24
C GLN A 186 37.14 -11.19 -46.27
N GLU A 187 37.62 -12.41 -46.04
CA GLU A 187 37.35 -13.56 -46.91
C GLU A 187 35.86 -13.88 -46.97
N LEU A 188 35.15 -13.90 -45.84
CA LEU A 188 33.71 -14.10 -45.78
C LEU A 188 32.96 -13.05 -46.60
N ARG A 189 33.33 -11.77 -46.48
CA ARG A 189 32.74 -10.69 -47.29
C ARG A 189 33.01 -10.89 -48.79
N SER A 190 34.22 -11.28 -49.15
CA SER A 190 34.59 -11.58 -50.54
C SER A 190 33.78 -12.75 -51.10
N LEU A 191 33.69 -13.86 -50.38
CA LEU A 191 32.89 -15.02 -50.77
C LEU A 191 31.40 -14.66 -50.90
N LYS A 192 30.84 -13.92 -49.95
CA LYS A 192 29.44 -13.48 -50.00
C LYS A 192 29.17 -12.57 -51.21
N SER A 193 30.11 -11.69 -51.54
CA SER A 193 30.02 -10.86 -52.74
C SER A 193 30.09 -11.70 -54.02
N ARG A 194 30.96 -12.72 -54.07
CA ARG A 194 31.06 -13.64 -55.21
C ARG A 194 29.80 -14.49 -55.38
N LEU A 195 29.23 -14.96 -54.27
CA LEU A 195 27.97 -15.70 -54.25
C LEU A 195 26.82 -14.85 -54.78
N ASN A 196 26.70 -13.61 -54.30
CA ASN A 196 25.69 -12.67 -54.80
C ASN A 196 25.88 -12.33 -56.28
N ALA A 197 27.13 -12.27 -56.77
CA ALA A 197 27.43 -12.00 -58.18
C ALA A 197 27.05 -13.15 -59.11
N MET A 198 26.96 -14.39 -58.62
CA MET A 198 26.46 -15.52 -59.42
C MET A 198 24.96 -15.41 -59.75
N GLY A 199 24.22 -14.54 -59.05
CA GLY A 199 22.77 -14.39 -59.24
C GLY A 199 21.99 -15.60 -58.73
N ALA A 200 20.69 -15.63 -59.01
CA ALA A 200 19.86 -16.78 -58.65
C ALA A 200 20.27 -17.99 -59.49
N VAL A 201 20.73 -19.06 -58.83
CA VAL A 201 20.98 -20.35 -59.48
C VAL A 201 19.63 -20.91 -59.92
N ASN A 202 19.43 -21.07 -61.23
CA ASN A 202 18.22 -21.68 -61.76
C ASN A 202 18.27 -23.20 -61.53
N LEU A 203 17.63 -23.65 -60.45
CA LEU A 203 17.57 -25.07 -60.09
C LEU A 203 16.74 -25.91 -61.07
N ALA A 204 15.91 -25.28 -61.90
CA ALA A 204 15.13 -25.95 -62.96
C ALA A 204 15.88 -26.00 -64.30
N ALA A 205 17.14 -25.52 -64.36
CA ALA A 205 17.92 -25.48 -65.58
C ALA A 205 18.15 -26.85 -66.25
N PRO A 206 18.37 -27.96 -65.51
CA PRO A 206 18.48 -29.29 -66.11
C PRO A 206 17.19 -29.72 -66.81
N GLU A 207 16.04 -29.55 -66.15
CA GLU A 207 14.73 -29.93 -66.70
C GLU A 207 14.34 -29.04 -67.88
N GLU A 208 14.60 -27.73 -67.80
CA GLU A 208 14.38 -26.79 -68.91
C GLU A 208 15.27 -27.12 -70.11
N TYR A 209 16.53 -27.53 -69.87
CA TYR A 209 17.44 -27.95 -70.92
C TYR A 209 16.95 -29.24 -71.61
N GLU A 210 16.55 -30.25 -70.84
CA GLU A 210 15.99 -31.50 -71.38
C GLU A 210 14.74 -31.23 -72.22
N ALA A 211 13.79 -30.44 -71.71
CA ALA A 211 12.57 -30.07 -72.44
C ALA A 211 12.87 -29.29 -73.73
N LEU A 212 13.85 -28.38 -73.69
CA LEU A 212 14.28 -27.64 -74.87
C LEU A 212 14.94 -28.56 -75.90
N GLN A 213 15.74 -29.52 -75.46
CA GLN A 213 16.41 -30.49 -76.33
C GLN A 213 15.40 -31.43 -77.00
N GLU A 214 14.40 -31.92 -76.28
CA GLU A 214 13.28 -32.67 -76.86
C GLU A 214 12.55 -31.85 -77.94
N ARG A 215 12.28 -30.56 -77.65
CA ARG A 215 11.63 -29.66 -78.60
C ARG A 215 12.47 -29.47 -79.87
N ILE A 216 13.78 -29.32 -79.73
CA ILE A 216 14.71 -29.19 -80.87
C ILE A 216 14.69 -30.46 -81.71
N ASN A 217 14.81 -31.64 -81.09
CA ASN A 217 14.81 -32.93 -81.80
C ASN A 217 13.49 -33.16 -82.55
N PHE A 218 12.36 -32.81 -81.92
CA PHE A 218 11.04 -32.88 -82.56
C PHE A 218 10.96 -31.97 -83.80
N LEU A 219 11.41 -30.71 -83.69
CA LEU A 219 11.41 -29.77 -84.81
C LEU A 219 12.35 -30.19 -85.94
N GLN A 220 13.52 -30.76 -85.62
CA GLN A 220 14.45 -31.31 -86.60
C GLN A 220 13.80 -32.47 -87.37
N THR A 221 13.17 -33.41 -86.66
CA THR A 221 12.45 -34.55 -87.27
C THR A 221 11.34 -34.06 -88.21
N GLN A 222 10.52 -33.10 -87.77
CA GLN A 222 9.48 -32.51 -88.62
C GLN A 222 10.06 -31.82 -89.87
N SER A 223 11.19 -31.13 -89.74
CA SER A 223 11.86 -30.49 -90.87
C SER A 223 12.36 -31.52 -91.89
N GLU A 224 12.95 -32.63 -91.43
CA GLU A 224 13.40 -33.72 -92.30
C GLU A 224 12.23 -34.39 -93.04
N ASP A 225 11.12 -34.65 -92.34
CA ASP A 225 9.92 -35.23 -92.95
C ASP A 225 9.28 -34.31 -93.99
N LEU A 226 9.21 -33.00 -93.71
CA LEU A 226 8.76 -32.00 -94.69
C LEU A 226 9.65 -31.98 -95.94
N GLN A 227 10.96 -32.11 -95.75
CA GLN A 227 11.91 -32.14 -96.87
C GLN A 227 11.73 -33.39 -97.73
N LYS A 228 11.56 -34.57 -97.11
CA LYS A 228 11.23 -35.82 -97.81
C LYS A 228 9.89 -35.72 -98.55
N ALA A 229 8.84 -35.23 -97.91
CA ALA A 229 7.53 -35.06 -98.53
C ALA A 229 7.58 -34.12 -99.75
N MET A 230 8.41 -33.07 -99.70
CA MET A 230 8.66 -32.19 -100.84
C MET A 230 9.38 -32.93 -101.99
N GLU A 231 10.37 -33.76 -101.70
CA GLU A 231 11.07 -34.58 -102.70
C GLU A 231 10.14 -35.61 -103.35
N ASP A 232 9.33 -36.30 -102.55
CA ASP A 232 8.32 -37.27 -103.01
C ASP A 232 7.25 -36.61 -103.88
N LEU A 233 6.79 -35.42 -103.50
CA LEU A 233 5.84 -34.65 -104.30
C LEU A 233 6.45 -34.27 -105.66
N LYS A 234 7.73 -33.84 -105.69
CA LYS A 234 8.43 -33.54 -106.94
C LYS A 234 8.58 -34.79 -107.82
N ALA A 235 8.89 -35.95 -107.24
CA ALA A 235 8.94 -37.22 -107.96
C ALA A 235 7.57 -37.61 -108.53
N THR A 236 6.51 -37.50 -107.71
CA THR A 236 5.14 -37.78 -108.13
C THR A 236 4.68 -36.87 -109.27
N ILE A 237 4.99 -35.57 -109.21
CA ILE A 237 4.71 -34.61 -110.31
C ILE A 237 5.46 -35.01 -111.58
N LYS A 238 6.71 -35.48 -111.47
CA LYS A 238 7.48 -35.95 -112.62
C LYS A 238 6.83 -37.18 -113.25
N ASP A 239 6.39 -38.15 -112.45
CA ASP A 239 5.73 -39.36 -112.93
C ASP A 239 4.38 -39.06 -113.59
N ILE A 240 3.58 -38.16 -112.99
CA ILE A 240 2.35 -37.65 -113.60
C ILE A 240 2.64 -37.01 -114.95
N ASN A 241 3.67 -36.15 -115.05
CA ASN A 241 4.02 -35.51 -116.31
C ASN A 241 4.44 -36.53 -117.40
N ILE A 242 5.16 -37.58 -117.02
CA ILE A 242 5.53 -38.67 -117.95
C ILE A 242 4.28 -39.39 -118.43
N GLU A 243 3.38 -39.78 -117.52
CA GLU A 243 2.14 -40.49 -117.84
C GLU A 243 1.16 -39.61 -118.64
N SER A 244 1.02 -38.32 -118.31
CA SER A 244 0.22 -37.36 -119.06
C SER A 244 0.75 -37.19 -120.48
N ARG A 245 2.08 -37.10 -120.68
CA ARG A 245 2.68 -37.07 -122.02
C ARG A 245 2.42 -38.37 -122.79
N ARG A 246 2.52 -39.53 -122.12
CA ARG A 246 2.22 -40.85 -122.72
C ARG A 246 0.77 -40.93 -123.18
N ARG A 247 -0.20 -40.61 -122.30
CA ARG A 247 -1.63 -40.61 -122.63
C ARG A 247 -2.01 -39.56 -123.68
N PHE A 248 -1.41 -38.39 -123.63
CA PHE A 248 -1.62 -37.35 -124.65
C PHE A 248 -1.14 -37.83 -126.02
N LYS A 249 0.03 -38.47 -126.09
CA LYS A 249 0.54 -39.07 -127.32
C LYS A 249 -0.38 -40.18 -127.82
N GLU A 250 -0.80 -41.10 -126.95
CA GLU A 250 -1.75 -42.17 -127.32
C GLU A 250 -3.09 -41.61 -127.83
N MET A 251 -3.63 -40.57 -127.21
CA MET A 251 -4.85 -39.90 -127.68
C MET A 251 -4.62 -39.14 -128.97
N PHE A 252 -3.49 -38.45 -129.13
CA PHE A 252 -3.14 -37.74 -130.36
C PHE A 252 -3.01 -38.72 -131.53
N ASP A 253 -2.34 -39.85 -131.31
CA ASP A 253 -2.19 -40.92 -132.31
C ASP A 253 -3.56 -41.50 -132.68
N LYS A 254 -4.44 -41.76 -131.70
CA LYS A 254 -5.84 -42.18 -131.95
C LYS A 254 -6.68 -41.12 -132.68
N VAL A 255 -6.53 -39.84 -132.35
CA VAL A 255 -7.22 -38.75 -133.05
C VAL A 255 -6.71 -38.67 -134.48
N ASN A 256 -5.41 -38.77 -134.71
CA ASN A 256 -4.80 -38.75 -136.03
C ASN A 256 -5.25 -39.95 -136.88
N GLU A 257 -5.34 -41.15 -136.30
CA GLU A 257 -5.91 -42.34 -136.96
C GLU A 257 -7.38 -42.11 -137.37
N ASN A 258 -8.22 -41.60 -136.47
CA ASN A 258 -9.61 -41.28 -136.79
C ASN A 258 -9.73 -40.13 -137.82
N PHE A 259 -8.86 -39.11 -137.74
CA PHE A 259 -8.81 -38.03 -138.72
C PHE A 259 -8.48 -38.57 -140.11
N GLN A 260 -7.49 -39.47 -140.22
CA GLN A 260 -7.16 -40.13 -141.49
C GLN A 260 -8.30 -41.03 -141.99
N SER A 261 -8.99 -41.76 -141.10
CA SER A 261 -10.09 -42.63 -141.51
C SER A 261 -11.32 -41.86 -141.99
N VAL A 262 -11.60 -40.67 -141.42
CA VAL A 262 -12.77 -39.86 -141.77
C VAL A 262 -12.47 -38.94 -142.96
N LEU A 263 -11.31 -38.26 -143.02
CA LEU A 263 -11.01 -37.33 -144.11
C LEU A 263 -10.55 -38.01 -145.40
N ALA A 264 -9.92 -39.19 -145.35
CA ALA A 264 -9.43 -39.86 -146.56
C ALA A 264 -10.55 -40.28 -147.55
N PRO A 265 -11.76 -40.70 -147.10
CA PRO A 265 -12.91 -40.86 -147.97
C PRO A 265 -13.43 -39.53 -148.55
N TYR A 266 -13.60 -38.50 -147.71
CA TYR A 266 -14.15 -37.20 -148.16
C TYR A 266 -13.24 -36.46 -149.15
N LEU A 267 -11.92 -36.54 -149.00
CA LEU A 267 -10.97 -35.91 -149.93
C LEU A 267 -10.85 -36.67 -151.27
N ARG A 268 -11.32 -37.92 -151.35
CA ARG A 268 -11.39 -38.67 -152.61
C ARG A 268 -12.59 -38.28 -153.47
N GLU A 269 -13.73 -37.92 -152.86
CA GLU A 269 -14.91 -37.46 -153.60
C GLU A 269 -14.72 -36.05 -154.20
N VAL A 270 -13.97 -35.17 -153.54
CA VAL A 270 -13.69 -33.82 -154.07
C VAL A 270 -12.78 -33.86 -155.33
N LYS A 271 -11.97 -34.91 -155.51
CA LYS A 271 -11.13 -35.09 -156.70
C LYS A 271 -11.83 -35.77 -157.89
N LEU A 272 -12.98 -36.41 -157.70
CA LEU A 272 -13.71 -37.10 -158.77
C LEU A 272 -14.82 -36.25 -159.42
N ASN A 273 -15.15 -35.08 -158.85
CA ASN A 273 -16.11 -34.12 -159.43
C ASN A 273 -15.46 -32.92 -160.16
N PHE A 274 -14.14 -32.96 -160.37
CA PHE A 274 -13.41 -32.06 -161.27
C PHE A 274 -12.53 -32.91 -162.20
N TYR A 275 -13.15 -33.62 -163.16
CA TYR A 275 -12.68 -33.88 -164.54
C TYR A 275 -13.74 -34.70 -165.28
#